data_AF-A0A564VHG4-F1
#
_entry.id   AF-A0A564VHG4-F1
#
_cell.length_a   1.000
_cell.length_b   1.000
_cell.length_c   1.000
_cell.angle_alpha   90.00
_cell.angle_beta   90.00
_cell.angle_gamma   90.00
#
_symmetry.space_group_name_H-M   'P 1'
#
loop_
_entity.id
_entity.type
_entity.pdbx_description
1 polymer ?
#
loop_
_entity_poly.entity_id
_entity_poly.type
_entity_poly.pdbx_seq_one_letter_code
_entity_poly.pdbx_strand_id
1 'polypeptide(L)' 'MDEDYFLHLTDVGREVAEKIYERHCFFTEQLIAAGVDPETAEADACRIEHIISDESFSRLKEAAAQEQE' A
#
# COMPACT_ATOMS: atom_id res chain seq x y z
N MET A 1 -3.64 -5.65 26.21
CA MET A 1 -2.23 -6.03 26.40
C MET A 1 -2.24 -7.35 27.12
N ASP A 2 -1.67 -8.38 26.52
CA ASP A 2 -1.52 -9.69 27.15
C ASP A 2 -0.36 -9.70 28.16
N GLU A 3 -0.17 -10.81 28.85
CA GLU A 3 0.90 -11.01 29.84
C GLU A 3 2.31 -10.92 29.22
N ASP A 4 2.40 -10.96 27.88
CA ASP A 4 3.64 -10.88 27.10
C ASP A 4 3.86 -9.49 26.44
N TYR A 5 3.04 -8.48 26.77
CA TYR A 5 3.09 -7.12 26.23
C TYR A 5 2.86 -6.99 24.71
N PHE A 6 2.28 -7.99 24.06
CA PHE A 6 1.94 -7.90 22.64
C PHE A 6 0.64 -7.11 22.42
N LEU A 7 0.66 -6.33 21.34
CA LEU A 7 -0.48 -5.56 20.86
C LEU A 7 -1.07 -6.31 19.66
N HIS A 8 -2.19 -6.99 19.90
CA HIS A 8 -2.90 -7.70 18.86
C HIS A 8 -3.86 -6.75 18.15
N LEU A 9 -3.79 -6.72 16.82
CA LEU A 9 -4.82 -6.08 16.03
C LEU A 9 -6.13 -6.88 16.19
N THR A 10 -7.22 -6.16 16.41
CA THR A 10 -8.56 -6.72 16.25
C THR A 10 -8.77 -7.07 14.78
N ASP A 11 -9.78 -7.90 14.47
CA ASP A 11 -10.07 -8.27 13.07
C ASP A 11 -10.27 -7.03 12.18
N VAL A 12 -10.95 -6.00 12.71
CA VAL A 12 -11.10 -4.70 12.05
C VAL A 12 -9.76 -3.99 11.88
N GLY A 13 -8.90 -4.01 12.90
CA GLY A 13 -7.56 -3.40 12.82
C GLY A 13 -6.66 -4.10 11.79
N ARG A 14 -6.81 -5.42 11.63
CA ARG A 14 -6.08 -6.21 10.63
C ARG A 14 -6.52 -5.84 9.22
N GLU A 15 -7.83 -5.76 8.96
CA GLU A 15 -8.35 -5.41 7.64
C GLU A 15 -7.84 -4.02 7.20
N VAL A 16 -7.78 -3.06 8.12
CA VAL A 16 -7.24 -1.73 7.84
C VAL A 16 -5.73 -1.80 7.55
N ALA A 17 -4.96 -2.55 8.34
CA ALA A 17 -3.53 -2.71 8.13
C ALA A 17 -3.21 -3.38 6.78
N GLU A 18 -3.95 -4.42 6.41
CA GLU A 18 -3.80 -5.13 5.14
C GLU A 18 -4.08 -4.19 3.95
N LYS A 19 -5.11 -3.34 4.02
CA LYS A 19 -5.41 -2.36 2.97
C LYS A 19 -4.30 -1.32 2.79
N ILE A 20 -3.71 -0.86 3.88
CA ILE A 20 -2.59 0.11 3.82
C ILE A 20 -1.37 -0.58 3.22
N TYR A 21 -1.05 -1.79 3.67
CA TYR A 21 0.08 -2.56 3.17
C TYR A 21 -0.06 -2.91 1.68
N GLU A 22 -1.28 -3.22 1.21
CA GLU A 22 -1.55 -3.45 -0.20
C GLU A 22 -1.24 -2.21 -1.06
N ARG A 23 -1.65 -1.01 -0.58
CA ARG A 23 -1.34 0.26 -1.26
C ARG A 23 0.16 0.52 -1.30
N HIS A 24 0.85 0.28 -0.19
CA HIS A 24 2.29 0.41 -0.10
C HIS A 24 2.98 -0.38 -1.22
N CYS A 25 2.69 -1.68 -1.28
CA CYS A 25 3.32 -2.59 -2.23
C CYS A 25 3.01 -2.16 -3.68
N PHE A 26 1.75 -1.84 -3.97
CA PHE A 26 1.35 -1.38 -5.29
C PHE A 26 2.13 -0.14 -5.74
N PHE A 27 2.18 0.91 -4.92
CA PHE A 27 2.88 2.15 -5.32
C PHE A 27 4.38 1.94 -5.43
N THR A 28 4.98 1.17 -4.52
CA THR A 28 6.42 0.85 -4.59
C THR A 28 6.75 0.12 -5.89
N GLU A 29 6.00 -0.93 -6.24
CA GLU A 29 6.20 -1.70 -7.48
C GLU A 29 6.00 -0.84 -8.73
N GLN A 30 4.94 -0.02 -8.76
CA GLN A 30 4.65 0.85 -9.91
C GLN A 30 5.70 1.94 -10.10
N LEU A 31 6.20 2.54 -9.01
CA LEU A 31 7.26 3.55 -9.07
C LEU A 31 8.59 2.94 -9.52
N ILE A 32 8.94 1.75 -9.01
CA ILE A 32 10.12 1.00 -9.47
C ILE A 32 10.00 0.66 -10.95
N ALA A 33 8.82 0.17 -11.40
CA ALA A 33 8.56 -0.13 -12.81
C ALA A 33 8.66 1.12 -13.71
N ALA A 34 8.31 2.30 -13.18
CA ALA A 34 8.50 3.59 -13.85
C ALA A 34 9.97 4.06 -13.87
N GLY A 35 10.90 3.34 -13.22
CA GLY A 35 12.34 3.63 -13.20
C GLY A 35 12.80 4.48 -12.01
N VAL A 36 11.98 4.61 -10.96
CA VAL A 36 12.37 5.27 -9.72
C VAL A 36 13.28 4.33 -8.91
N ASP A 37 14.27 4.91 -8.23
CA ASP A 37 15.12 4.17 -7.31
C ASP A 37 14.30 3.51 -6.19
N PRO A 38 14.59 2.25 -5.79
CA PRO A 38 13.80 1.53 -4.78
C PRO A 38 13.63 2.27 -3.45
N GLU A 39 14.66 2.95 -2.95
CA GLU A 39 14.58 3.67 -1.66
C GLU A 39 13.65 4.88 -1.79
N THR A 40 13.67 5.55 -2.95
CA THR A 40 12.77 6.68 -3.25
C THR A 40 11.34 6.20 -3.48
N ALA A 41 11.17 5.08 -4.21
CA ALA A 41 9.87 4.48 -4.47
C ALA A 41 9.16 4.08 -3.17
N GLU A 42 9.87 3.43 -2.24
CA GLU A 42 9.33 3.06 -0.93
C GLU A 42 8.93 4.31 -0.12
N ALA A 43 9.79 5.32 -0.06
CA ALA A 43 9.53 6.55 0.68
C ALA A 43 8.32 7.33 0.14
N ASP A 44 8.15 7.36 -1.19
CA ASP A 44 7.00 8.01 -1.82
C ASP A 44 5.73 7.18 -1.71
N ALA A 45 5.80 5.86 -1.87
CA ALA A 45 4.68 4.95 -1.64
C ALA A 45 4.13 5.07 -0.21
N CYS A 46 5.02 5.12 0.79
CA CYS A 46 4.68 5.32 2.20
C CYS A 46 3.90 6.63 2.44
N ARG A 47 4.16 7.68 1.66
CA ARG A 47 3.38 8.92 1.74
C ARG A 47 2.04 8.79 1.01
N ILE A 48 2.04 8.20 -0.18
CA ILE A 48 0.88 8.10 -1.05
C ILE A 48 -0.21 7.22 -0.42
N GLU A 49 0.16 6.08 0.17
CA GLU A 49 -0.79 5.11 0.75
C GLU A 49 -1.71 5.73 1.82
N HIS A 50 -1.21 6.72 2.56
CA HIS A 50 -1.91 7.38 3.66
C HIS A 50 -2.81 8.54 3.20
N ILE A 51 -2.57 9.11 2.01
CA ILE A 51 -3.28 10.30 1.52
C ILE A 51 -4.24 9.99 0.37
N ILE A 52 -4.02 8.87 -0.33
CA ILE A 52 -4.82 8.54 -1.50
C ILE A 52 -6.20 8.02 -1.10
N SER A 53 -7.23 8.47 -1.83
CA SER A 53 -8.59 7.96 -1.66
C SER A 53 -8.72 6.52 -2.18
N ASP A 54 -9.61 5.76 -1.56
CA ASP A 54 -9.93 4.38 -1.97
C ASP A 54 -10.35 4.31 -3.45
N GLU A 55 -11.13 5.29 -3.91
CA GLU A 55 -11.56 5.41 -5.31
C GLU A 55 -10.37 5.56 -6.25
N SER A 56 -9.44 6.48 -5.95
CA SER A 56 -8.25 6.72 -6.78
C SER A 56 -7.38 5.47 -6.84
N PHE A 57 -7.18 4.80 -5.70
CA PHE A 57 -6.40 3.56 -5.65
C PHE A 57 -7.03 2.45 -6.50
N SER A 58 -8.34 2.22 -6.38
CA SER A 58 -9.04 1.21 -7.18
C SER A 58 -8.87 1.46 -8.68
N ARG A 59 -9.07 2.71 -9.13
CA ARG A 59 -8.93 3.07 -10.55
C ARG A 59 -7.50 2.93 -11.06
N LEU A 60 -6.50 3.31 -10.27
CA LEU A 60 -5.09 3.15 -10.63
C LEU A 60 -4.70 1.68 -10.74
N LYS A 61 -5.19 0.84 -9.81
CA LYS A 61 -4.96 -0.60 -9.85
C LYS A 61 -5.59 -1.26 -11.08
N GLU A 62 -6.83 -0.87 -11.42
CA GLU A 62 -7.50 -1.31 -12.65
C GLU A 62 -6.74 -0.89 -13.90
N ALA A 63 -6.30 0.38 -13.97
CA ALA A 63 -5.54 0.89 -15.11
C ALA A 63 -4.20 0.16 -15.29
N ALA A 64 -3.46 -0.07 -14.20
CA ALA A 64 -2.19 -0.81 -14.22
C ALA A 64 -2.35 -2.28 -14.66
N ALA A 65 -3.51 -2.89 -14.42
CA ALA A 65 -3.83 -4.24 -14.89
C ALA A 65 -4.16 -4.28 -16.40
N GLN A 66 -4.72 -3.20 -16.95
CA GLN A 66 -5.09 -3.11 -18.37
C GLN A 66 -3.90 -2.83 -19.30
N GLU A 67 -2.83 -2.22 -18.80
CA GLU A 67 -1.61 -1.95 -19.60
C GLU A 67 -0.74 -3.21 -19.83
N GLN A 68 -1.10 -4.36 -19.25
CA GLN A 68 -0.40 -5.63 -19.43
C GLN A 68 -1.07 -6.56 -20.48
N GLU A 69 -2.09 -6.08 -21.20
CA GLU A 69 -2.68 -6.71 -22.41
C GLU A 69 -2.19 -6.03 -23.70
#